data_AF-A0A0H3HVS8-F1
#
_entry.id   AF-A0A0H3HVS8-F1
#
_cell.length_a   1.000
_cell.length_b   1.000
_cell.length_c   1.000
_cell.angle_alpha   90.00
_cell.angle_beta   90.00
_cell.angle_gamma   90.00
#
_symmetry.space_group_name_H-M   'P 1'
#
loop_
_entity.id
_entity.type
_entity.pdbx_description
1 polymer ?
#
loop_
_entity_poly.entity_id
_entity_poly.type
_entity_poly.pdbx_seq_one_letter_code
_entity_poly.pdbx_strand_id
1 'polypeptide(L)'
;MRDRAQHRVGARALETQWKPLTGYGSLPLGHILYDDPAIVRAPFECALLMPDDPLDAISRRYARAAAPPRARRSAFVRNGATLVVSECFLPQFWSGFAQARLAGA
;
A
#
# COMPACT_ATOMS: atom_id res chain seq x y z
N MET A 1 5.76 -18.11 -14.45
CA MET A 1 7.03 -17.40 -14.24
C MET A 1 6.69 -15.98 -13.80
N ARG A 2 6.60 -15.70 -12.50
CA ARG A 2 6.25 -14.36 -11.99
C ARG A 2 7.55 -13.64 -11.68
N ASP A 3 7.93 -12.71 -12.55
CA ASP A 3 9.01 -11.77 -12.30
C ASP A 3 8.60 -10.87 -11.12
N ARG A 4 9.03 -11.25 -9.90
CA ARG A 4 8.87 -10.45 -8.69
C ARG A 4 10.03 -9.48 -8.61
N ALA A 5 10.08 -8.49 -9.50
CA ALA A 5 10.99 -7.38 -9.35
C ALA A 5 10.55 -6.54 -8.14
N GLN A 6 11.12 -6.84 -6.96
CA GLN A 6 10.87 -6.12 -5.72
C GLN A 6 11.66 -4.81 -5.74
N HIS A 7 11.10 -3.77 -6.32
CA HIS A 7 11.69 -2.43 -6.26
C HIS A 7 11.38 -1.79 -4.91
N ARG A 8 12.23 -2.02 -3.92
CA ARG A 8 12.15 -1.36 -2.61
C ARG A 8 12.91 -0.03 -2.65
N VAL A 9 12.34 1.02 -2.07
CA VAL A 9 13.09 2.27 -1.83
C VAL A 9 14.08 2.02 -0.71
N GLY A 10 15.36 2.24 -0.97
CA GLY A 10 16.35 2.35 0.09
C GLY A 10 16.21 3.68 0.83
N ALA A 11 16.55 3.71 2.13
CA ALA A 11 16.42 4.90 3.00
C ALA A 11 16.97 6.21 2.38
N ARG A 12 18.07 6.13 1.63
CA ARG A 12 18.66 7.29 0.94
C ARG A 12 17.77 7.88 -0.16
N ALA A 13 17.00 7.06 -0.85
CA ALA A 13 16.05 7.52 -1.87
C ALA A 13 14.78 8.12 -1.22
N LEU A 14 14.42 7.67 -0.01
CA LEU A 14 13.40 8.33 0.83
C LEU A 14 13.82 9.76 1.21
N GLU A 15 15.07 9.95 1.62
CA GLU A 15 15.58 11.25 2.08
C GLU A 15 15.85 12.25 0.95
N THR A 16 16.07 11.77 -0.28
CA THR A 16 16.43 12.62 -1.42
C THR A 16 15.27 12.80 -2.40
N GLN A 17 14.82 11.72 -3.02
CA GLN A 17 13.85 11.76 -4.12
C GLN A 17 12.39 11.78 -3.62
N TRP A 18 12.16 11.23 -2.42
CA TRP A 18 10.86 11.19 -1.76
C TRP A 18 10.83 12.00 -0.46
N LYS A 19 11.59 13.10 -0.38
CA LYS A 19 11.67 13.96 0.81
C LYS A 19 10.30 14.36 1.40
N PRO A 20 9.22 14.61 0.64
CA PRO A 20 7.90 14.83 1.24
C PRO A 20 7.38 13.69 2.12
N LEU A 21 7.84 12.45 1.92
CA LEU A 21 7.54 11.31 2.79
C LEU A 21 8.32 11.34 4.11
N THR A 22 9.39 12.14 4.21
CA THR A 22 10.08 12.35 5.49
C THR A 22 9.25 13.30 6.34
N GLY A 23 8.73 12.81 7.46
CA GLY A 23 7.96 13.65 8.40
C GLY A 23 6.57 14.06 7.92
N TYR A 24 5.94 13.29 7.02
CA TYR A 24 4.60 13.61 6.51
C TYR A 24 3.49 13.66 7.59
N GLY A 25 3.76 13.11 8.78
CA GLY A 25 2.93 13.29 9.97
C GLY A 25 1.50 12.81 9.76
N SER A 26 0.54 13.72 9.97
CA SER A 26 -0.90 13.46 9.79
C SER A 26 -1.40 13.70 8.37
N LEU A 27 -0.55 14.17 7.45
CA LEU A 27 -0.95 14.36 6.06
C LEU A 27 -1.27 12.99 5.46
N PRO A 28 -2.45 12.79 4.84
CA PRO A 28 -2.72 11.52 4.18
C PRO A 28 -1.68 11.27 3.09
N LEU A 29 -1.08 10.08 3.10
CA LEU A 29 -0.08 9.68 2.10
C LEU A 29 -0.55 9.93 0.66
N GLY A 30 -1.86 9.79 0.42
CA GLY A 30 -2.48 10.09 -0.87
C GLY A 30 -2.18 11.50 -1.40
N HIS A 31 -2.17 12.53 -0.54
CA HIS A 31 -1.83 13.89 -0.97
C HIS A 31 -0.43 13.98 -1.56
N ILE A 32 0.54 13.29 -0.95
CA ILE A 32 1.92 13.29 -1.46
C ILE A 32 2.02 12.52 -2.78
N LEU A 33 1.25 11.44 -2.93
CA LEU A 33 1.38 10.52 -4.07
C LEU A 33 0.55 10.89 -5.29
N TYR A 34 -0.55 11.62 -5.12
CA TYR A 34 -1.50 11.91 -6.21
C TYR A 34 -1.59 13.38 -6.59
N ASP A 35 -1.16 14.31 -5.73
CA ASP A 35 -1.26 15.75 -6.04
C ASP A 35 -0.06 16.25 -6.88
N ASP A 36 1.06 15.51 -6.94
CA ASP A 36 2.20 15.82 -7.80
C ASP A 36 2.07 15.12 -9.16
N PRO A 37 1.79 15.84 -10.26
CA PRO A 37 1.61 15.25 -11.59
C PRO A 37 2.90 14.65 -12.18
N ALA A 38 4.08 14.93 -11.60
CA ALA A 38 5.33 14.30 -11.99
C ALA A 38 5.45 12.85 -11.47
N ILE A 39 4.51 12.40 -10.62
CA ILE A 39 4.46 11.04 -10.10
C ILE A 39 3.63 10.17 -11.04
N VAL A 40 4.26 9.11 -11.57
CA VAL A 40 3.57 8.09 -12.36
C VAL A 40 3.34 6.86 -11.51
N ARG A 41 2.10 6.33 -11.53
CA ARG A 41 1.71 5.15 -10.77
C ARG A 41 1.52 3.95 -11.69
N ALA A 42 2.19 2.84 -11.37
CA ALA A 42 1.97 1.56 -12.02
C ALA A 42 0.62 0.94 -11.62
N PRO A 43 0.02 0.07 -12.45
CA PRO A 43 -1.18 -0.66 -12.09
C PRO A 43 -1.06 -1.42 -10.77
N PHE A 44 -2.20 -1.69 -10.13
CA PHE A 44 -2.22 -2.49 -8.91
C PHE A 44 -1.90 -3.96 -9.20
N GLU A 45 -1.03 -4.53 -8.38
CA GLU A 45 -0.91 -5.98 -8.25
C GLU A 45 -1.64 -6.43 -6.99
N CYS A 46 -2.63 -7.32 -7.13
CA CYS A 46 -3.43 -7.83 -6.02
C CYS A 46 -3.01 -9.24 -5.63
N ALA A 47 -3.06 -9.55 -4.34
CA ALA A 47 -2.74 -10.87 -3.79
C ALA A 47 -3.54 -11.19 -2.53
N LEU A 48 -3.50 -12.45 -2.11
CA LEU A 48 -3.77 -12.84 -0.72
C LEU A 48 -2.45 -12.83 0.03
N LEU A 49 -2.49 -12.34 1.25
CA LEU A 49 -1.33 -12.22 2.12
C LEU A 49 -1.06 -13.56 2.79
N MET A 50 0.13 -14.12 2.55
CA MET A 50 0.50 -15.44 3.04
C MET A 50 1.20 -15.35 4.40
N PRO A 51 1.21 -16.45 5.19
CA PRO A 51 2.06 -16.54 6.36
C PRO A 51 3.51 -16.13 6.01
N ASP A 52 4.15 -15.40 6.93
CA ASP A 52 5.53 -14.90 6.82
C ASP A 52 5.80 -13.78 5.79
N ASP A 53 4.78 -13.33 5.04
CA ASP A 53 4.89 -12.06 4.33
C ASP A 53 5.19 -10.94 5.36
N PRO A 54 6.08 -9.97 5.09
CA PRO A 54 6.39 -8.91 6.05
C PRO A 54 5.16 -8.12 6.53
N LEU A 55 4.15 -8.01 5.65
CA LEU A 55 2.90 -7.33 5.95
C LEU A 55 1.95 -8.22 6.78
N ASP A 56 2.16 -9.54 6.83
CA ASP A 56 1.39 -10.49 7.66
C ASP A 56 1.59 -10.18 9.13
N ALA A 57 2.87 -10.15 9.52
CA ALA A 57 3.30 -9.88 10.88
C ALA A 57 2.80 -8.53 11.39
N ILE A 58 2.72 -7.51 10.52
CA ILE A 58 2.16 -6.20 10.85
C ILE A 58 0.64 -6.29 10.99
N SER A 59 -0.05 -6.89 10.02
CA SER A 59 -1.52 -6.98 10.01
C SER A 59 -2.08 -7.67 11.26
N ARG A 60 -1.43 -8.74 11.73
CA ARG A 60 -1.82 -9.49 12.93
C ARG A 60 -1.76 -8.69 14.24
N ARG A 61 -1.01 -7.58 14.27
CA ARG A 61 -0.98 -6.66 15.43
C ARG A 61 -2.25 -5.82 15.53
N TYR A 62 -2.96 -5.62 14.42
CA TYR A 62 -4.16 -4.79 14.35
C TYR A 62 -5.46 -5.60 14.34
N ALA A 63 -5.46 -6.77 13.69
CA ALA A 63 -6.63 -7.64 13.67
C ALA A 63 -6.25 -9.11 13.50
N ARG A 64 -6.98 -9.99 14.18
CA ARG A 64 -7.00 -11.41 13.83
C ARG A 64 -7.94 -11.61 12.65
N ALA A 65 -7.47 -12.32 11.63
CA ALA A 65 -8.25 -12.66 10.46
C ALA A 65 -8.47 -14.18 10.40
N ALA A 66 -9.71 -14.59 10.16
CA ALA A 66 -10.07 -16.00 9.96
C ALA A 66 -9.63 -16.51 8.57
N ALA A 67 -9.41 -15.60 7.63
CA ALA A 67 -8.93 -15.88 6.27
C ALA A 67 -7.74 -14.97 5.95
N PRO A 68 -6.85 -15.38 5.02
CA PRO A 68 -5.77 -14.53 4.52
C PRO A 68 -6.25 -13.15 4.09
N PRO A 69 -5.69 -12.05 4.63
CA PRO A 69 -6.05 -10.70 4.20
C PRO A 69 -5.83 -10.50 2.71
N ARG A 70 -6.72 -9.74 2.06
CA ARG A 70 -6.47 -9.24 0.70
C ARG A 70 -5.41 -8.15 0.79
N ALA A 71 -4.46 -8.16 -0.13
CA ALA A 71 -3.42 -7.16 -0.21
C ALA A 71 -3.25 -6.67 -1.65
N ARG A 72 -2.67 -5.48 -1.79
CA ARG A 72 -2.24 -4.95 -3.07
C ARG A 72 -0.94 -4.18 -2.93
N ARG A 73 -0.25 -4.02 -4.05
CA ARG A 73 0.87 -3.08 -4.15
C ARG A 73 0.80 -2.28 -5.45
N SER A 74 1.46 -1.13 -5.44
CA SER A 74 1.70 -0.33 -6.63
C SER A 74 3.05 0.39 -6.50
N ALA A 75 3.70 0.61 -7.63
CA ALA A 75 4.92 1.39 -7.73
C ALA A 75 4.59 2.82 -8.16
N PHE A 76 5.15 3.80 -7.47
CA PHE A 76 5.12 5.22 -7.80
C PHE A 76 6.51 5.62 -8.26
N VAL A 77 6.63 6.27 -9.40
CA VAL A 77 7.90 6.67 -9.98
C VAL A 77 7.95 8.18 -10.10
N ARG A 78 9.01 8.79 -9.57
CA ARG A 78 9.27 10.23 -9.64
C ARG A 78 10.74 10.46 -9.92
N ASN A 79 11.07 11.14 -11.02
CA ASN A 79 12.46 11.41 -11.43
C ASN A 79 13.36 10.15 -11.43
N GLY A 80 12.83 9.01 -11.89
CA GLY A 80 13.53 7.72 -11.90
C GLY A 80 13.58 6.98 -10.56
N ALA A 81 13.15 7.61 -9.47
CA ALA A 81 13.05 7.00 -8.15
C ALA A 81 11.75 6.20 -8.02
N THR A 82 11.82 4.93 -7.63
CA THR A 82 10.63 4.06 -7.49
C THR A 82 10.27 3.82 -6.04
N LEU A 83 9.09 4.26 -5.60
CA LEU A 83 8.42 3.95 -4.33
C LEU A 83 7.37 2.86 -4.47
N VAL A 84 7.55 1.74 -3.77
CA VAL A 84 6.50 0.71 -3.67
C VAL A 84 5.71 0.88 -2.39
N VAL A 85 4.40 1.07 -2.54
CA VAL A 85 3.43 1.06 -1.45
C VAL A 85 2.71 -0.28 -1.47
N SER A 86 2.68 -0.96 -0.32
CA SER A 86 1.94 -2.21 -0.13
C SER A 86 0.92 -2.03 0.99
N GLU A 87 -0.31 -2.45 0.73
CA GLU A 87 -1.45 -2.29 1.63
C GLU A 87 -2.14 -3.66 1.81
N CYS A 88 -2.60 -3.96 3.02
CA CYS A 88 -3.48 -5.08 3.29
C CYS A 88 -4.78 -4.58 3.91
N PHE A 89 -5.89 -5.18 3.52
CA PHE A 89 -7.22 -4.79 3.97
C PHE A 89 -7.66 -5.69 5.12
N LEU A 90 -7.74 -5.10 6.32
CA LEU A 90 -8.18 -5.80 7.53
C LEU A 90 -9.65 -6.22 7.41
N PRO A 91 -10.09 -7.28 8.12
CA PRO A 91 -11.46 -7.79 8.02
C PRO A 91 -12.54 -6.72 8.20
N GLN A 92 -12.35 -5.78 9.14
CA GLN A 92 -13.32 -4.73 9.49
C GLN A 92 -13.54 -3.73 8.35
N PHE A 93 -12.56 -3.52 7.49
CA PHE A 93 -12.69 -2.67 6.30
C PHE A 93 -13.86 -3.14 5.45
N TRP A 94 -13.99 -4.45 5.23
CA TRP A 94 -15.00 -5.04 4.36
C TRP A 94 -16.40 -5.02 4.96
N SER A 95 -16.54 -5.09 6.29
CA SER A 95 -17.84 -5.04 6.96
C SER A 95 -18.57 -3.72 6.67
N GLY A 96 -17.85 -2.59 6.67
CA GLY A 96 -18.43 -1.29 6.33
C GLY A 96 -18.88 -1.20 4.86
N PHE A 97 -18.13 -1.80 3.94
CA PHE A 97 -18.52 -1.87 2.52
C PHE A 97 -19.77 -2.73 2.29
N ALA A 98 -19.87 -3.87 2.98
CA ALA A 98 -21.05 -4.73 2.87
C ALA A 98 -22.31 -4.01 3.38
N GLN A 99 -22.20 -3.29 4.51
CA GLN A 99 -23.31 -2.50 5.06
C GLN A 99 -23.73 -1.35 4.14
N ALA A 100 -22.77 -0.58 3.61
CA ALA A 100 -23.07 0.51 2.68
C ALA A 100 -23.74 0.01 1.39
N ARG A 101 -23.34 -1.17 0.88
CA ARG A 101 -23.96 -1.78 -0.30
C ARG A 101 -25.37 -2.30 -0.03
N LEU A 102 -25.64 -2.82 1.16
CA LEU A 102 -26.98 -3.26 1.57
C LEU A 102 -27.93 -2.09 1.84
N ALA A 103 -27.41 -0.96 2.31
CA ALA A 103 -28.20 0.26 2.57
C ALA A 103 -28.54 1.06 1.29
N GLY A 104 -27.87 0.76 0.17
CA GLY A 104 -28.11 1.39 -1.14
C GLY A 104 -28.89 0.52 -2.12
N ALA A 105 -29.59 -0.52 -1.65
CA ALA A 105 -30.40 -1.45 -2.44
C ALA A 105 -31.89 -1.30 -2.11
#